data_AF-A0A353Y3J3-F1
#
_entry.id   AF-A0A353Y3J3-F1
#
_cell.length_a   1.000
_cell.length_b   1.000
_cell.length_c   1.000
_cell.angle_alpha   90.00
_cell.angle_beta   90.00
_cell.angle_gamma   90.00
#
_symmetry.space_group_name_H-M   'P 1'
#
loop_
_entity.id
_entity.type
_entity.pdbx_description
1 polymer ?
#
loop_
_entity_poly.entity_id
_entity_poly.type
_entity_poly.pdbx_seq_one_letter_code
_entity_poly.pdbx_strand_id
1 'polypeptide(L)'
;MRIIATSAAAFCLLASPALAADEGKGIVLTPKYFEPGSGTGQQGGLGFSYKIDKTVATPAARQELSKESFHKLDLDFKAEGNVAFNRDINPSDFLKTGLELNYVYQYASAATLGGPGSGCDPTDPATLPQCREEAARSRSGDALVLFTGLVGSLESDQRFDRRNETFGAHLTTVYRPAPGSFVNQANPLDWPFRLVRWLTGHPMGLTASPDAFPKLRLALERVKPDKDPDRAALLGSTPDYNRGNIELAMSSPVGVVQGRQVKFEWSWRYFKEQNPASAIEAAGLDRYRYAASTLRLDSGWQLTYATGRLPLDRQSDAVWELGYRVEFD
;
A
#
# COMPACT_ATOMS: atom_id res chain seq x y z
N MET A 1 36.75 -40.56 -20.43
CA MET A 1 36.16 -39.86 -21.60
C MET A 1 34.73 -39.53 -21.25
N ARG A 2 34.36 -38.24 -21.36
CA ARG A 2 33.06 -37.61 -21.02
C ARG A 2 31.89 -38.38 -21.70
N ILE A 3 30.66 -38.42 -21.18
CA ILE A 3 29.69 -37.31 -21.15
C ILE A 3 28.62 -37.59 -20.08
N ILE A 4 28.38 -36.59 -19.24
CA ILE A 4 27.22 -36.43 -18.35
C ILE A 4 26.06 -35.90 -19.20
N ALA A 5 24.87 -36.48 -19.10
CA ALA A 5 23.64 -35.86 -19.60
C ALA A 5 22.56 -35.90 -18.51
N THR A 6 22.47 -34.75 -17.85
CA THR A 6 21.48 -34.33 -16.88
C THR A 6 20.09 -34.25 -17.53
N SER A 7 19.06 -34.75 -16.86
CA SER A 7 17.66 -34.50 -17.22
C SER A 7 16.85 -34.29 -15.95
N ALA A 8 16.95 -33.07 -15.41
CA ALA A 8 16.07 -32.57 -14.36
C ALA A 8 15.81 -31.10 -14.67
N ALA A 9 14.81 -30.83 -15.51
CA ALA A 9 14.28 -29.50 -15.72
C ALA A 9 12.83 -29.62 -16.15
N ALA A 10 11.93 -29.10 -15.31
CA ALA A 10 10.68 -28.42 -15.66
C ALA A 10 9.63 -28.60 -14.53
N PHE A 11 9.87 -27.97 -13.39
CA PHE A 11 8.80 -27.56 -12.49
C PHE A 11 9.04 -26.09 -12.10
N CYS A 12 8.82 -25.21 -13.09
CA CYS A 12 8.57 -23.79 -12.87
C CYS A 12 7.19 -23.48 -13.44
N LEU A 13 6.15 -23.79 -12.68
CA LEU A 13 4.81 -23.23 -12.88
C LEU A 13 4.79 -21.95 -12.04
N LEU A 14 5.13 -20.81 -12.64
CA LEU A 14 4.16 -19.84 -13.17
C LEU A 14 3.19 -19.35 -12.08
N ALA A 15 3.69 -18.53 -11.16
CA ALA A 15 2.85 -17.54 -10.50
C ALA A 15 2.40 -16.54 -11.59
N SER A 16 1.15 -16.66 -12.01
CA SER A 16 0.48 -15.69 -12.87
C SER A 16 0.43 -14.33 -12.16
N PRO A 17 0.87 -13.23 -12.77
CA PRO A 17 0.54 -11.90 -12.29
C PRO A 17 -0.88 -11.59 -12.75
N ALA A 18 -1.86 -12.31 -12.20
CA ALA A 18 -3.24 -11.85 -12.23
C ALA A 18 -3.26 -10.57 -11.40
N LEU A 19 -3.57 -9.47 -12.07
CA LEU A 19 -3.97 -8.17 -11.54
C LEU A 19 -3.58 -7.91 -10.07
N ALA A 20 -2.61 -7.02 -9.87
CA ALA A 20 -2.41 -6.25 -8.64
C ALA A 20 -3.61 -5.31 -8.29
N ALA A 21 -4.83 -5.73 -8.63
CA ALA A 21 -6.11 -5.21 -8.17
C ALA A 21 -6.75 -6.11 -7.09
N ASP A 22 -6.18 -7.30 -6.80
CA ASP A 22 -6.66 -8.20 -5.72
C ASP A 22 -5.61 -8.52 -4.64
N GLU A 23 -4.37 -8.01 -4.75
CA GLU A 23 -3.46 -7.97 -3.58
C GLU A 23 -4.01 -6.93 -2.59
N GLY A 24 -5.05 -7.28 -1.82
CA GLY A 24 -5.52 -6.43 -0.75
C GLY A 24 -6.95 -6.63 -0.28
N LYS A 25 -7.83 -7.30 -1.04
CA LYS A 25 -9.19 -7.56 -0.54
C LYS A 25 -9.16 -8.72 0.44
N GLY A 26 -9.74 -8.51 1.61
CA GLY A 26 -9.76 -9.51 2.68
C GLY A 26 -9.28 -8.93 4.01
N ILE A 27 -8.91 -9.84 4.92
CA ILE A 27 -8.44 -9.51 6.26
C ILE A 27 -6.98 -9.95 6.34
N VAL A 28 -6.10 -9.02 6.67
CA VAL A 28 -4.69 -9.27 6.93
C VAL A 28 -4.43 -9.00 8.40
N LEU A 29 -3.87 -9.98 9.09
CA LEU A 29 -3.35 -9.84 10.44
C LEU A 29 -1.84 -10.04 10.41
N THR A 30 -1.10 -9.26 11.18
CA THR A 30 0.34 -9.43 11.30
C THR A 30 0.73 -9.30 12.77
N PRO A 31 0.90 -10.43 13.50
CA PRO A 31 1.58 -10.39 14.78
C PRO A 31 2.99 -9.84 14.60
N LYS A 32 3.41 -8.96 15.52
CA LYS A 32 4.67 -8.21 15.44
C LYS A 32 5.35 -8.09 16.79
N TYR A 33 6.68 -7.99 16.73
CA TYR A 33 7.50 -7.43 17.79
C TYR A 33 7.90 -6.00 17.40
N PHE A 34 7.68 -5.05 18.30
CA PHE A 34 8.08 -3.65 18.17
C PHE A 34 9.35 -3.42 18.98
N GLU A 35 10.41 -2.96 18.32
CA GLU A 35 11.65 -2.53 18.95
C GLU A 35 11.77 -1.01 18.82
N PRO A 36 11.54 -0.24 19.90
CA PRO A 36 11.75 1.19 19.93
C PRO A 36 13.17 1.57 19.48
N GLY A 37 13.32 2.72 18.84
CA GLY A 37 14.63 3.22 18.41
C GLY A 37 15.62 3.34 19.56
N SER A 38 16.91 3.12 19.26
CA SER A 38 17.99 3.23 20.22
C SER A 38 17.97 4.60 20.93
N GLY A 39 17.81 4.61 22.25
CA GLY A 39 17.87 5.83 23.07
C GLY A 39 16.62 6.12 23.91
N THR A 40 15.51 5.41 23.71
CA THR A 40 14.29 5.61 24.53
C THR A 40 14.38 4.93 25.91
N GLY A 41 15.29 3.96 26.08
CA GLY A 41 15.38 3.14 27.30
C GLY A 41 14.18 2.20 27.51
N GLN A 42 13.23 2.18 26.57
CA GLN A 42 12.08 1.30 26.59
C GLN A 42 12.47 -0.08 26.04
N GLN A 43 11.97 -1.13 26.68
CA GLN A 43 12.10 -2.49 26.15
C GLN A 43 11.06 -2.69 25.03
N GLY A 44 11.47 -3.37 23.96
CA GLY A 44 10.54 -3.78 22.92
C GLY A 44 9.46 -4.75 23.43
N GLY A 45 8.40 -4.92 22.64
CA GLY A 45 7.25 -5.73 23.05
C GLY A 45 6.38 -6.18 21.91
N LEU A 46 5.43 -7.04 22.24
CA LEU A 46 4.57 -7.71 21.25
C LEU A 46 3.31 -6.89 20.96
N GLY A 47 2.77 -7.13 19.78
CA GLY A 47 1.41 -6.75 19.41
C GLY A 47 1.09 -7.22 17.99
N PHE A 48 0.26 -6.47 17.29
CA PHE A 48 -0.15 -6.83 15.94
C PHE A 48 -0.57 -5.60 15.13
N SER A 49 -0.54 -5.75 13.80
CA SER A 49 -1.28 -4.87 12.89
C SER A 49 -2.41 -5.63 12.22
N TYR A 50 -3.46 -4.91 11.87
CA TYR A 50 -4.53 -5.44 11.05
C TYR A 50 -4.80 -4.51 9.86
N LYS A 51 -5.25 -5.10 8.77
CA LYS A 51 -5.78 -4.40 7.60
C LYS A 51 -6.98 -5.17 7.07
N ILE A 52 -8.10 -4.49 6.92
CA ILE A 52 -9.34 -4.97 6.32
C ILE A 52 -9.60 -4.06 5.15
N ASP A 53 -9.76 -4.63 3.96
CA ASP A 53 -10.19 -3.91 2.77
C ASP A 53 -11.23 -4.77 2.06
N LYS A 54 -12.46 -4.28 1.99
CA LYS A 54 -13.58 -5.07 1.46
C LYS A 54 -14.50 -4.19 0.65
N THR A 55 -14.72 -4.56 -0.61
CA THR A 55 -15.80 -3.97 -1.39
C THR A 55 -17.13 -4.46 -0.84
N VAL A 56 -17.90 -3.54 -0.25
CA VAL A 56 -19.21 -3.78 0.35
C VAL A 56 -20.30 -3.82 -0.71
N ALA A 57 -20.20 -2.92 -1.70
CA ALA A 57 -21.12 -2.86 -2.82
C ALA A 57 -20.42 -2.34 -4.07
N THR A 58 -20.96 -2.67 -5.23
CA THR A 58 -20.59 -2.07 -6.53
C THR A 58 -21.85 -1.43 -7.12
N PRO A 59 -22.23 -0.21 -6.69
CA PRO A 59 -23.54 0.37 -7.02
C PRO A 59 -23.73 0.62 -8.52
N ALA A 60 -22.64 0.82 -9.25
CA ALA A 60 -22.64 0.82 -10.70
C ALA A 60 -21.65 -0.24 -11.18
N ALA A 61 -22.20 -1.25 -11.86
CA ALA A 61 -21.40 -2.29 -12.49
C ALA A 61 -20.38 -1.69 -13.45
N ARG A 62 -19.35 -2.47 -13.72
CA ARG A 62 -18.32 -2.15 -14.69
C ARG A 62 -18.96 -1.86 -16.06
N GLN A 63 -18.63 -0.71 -16.64
CA GLN A 63 -19.02 -0.34 -18.01
C GLN A 63 -17.76 -0.15 -18.85
N GLU A 64 -17.69 -0.85 -19.97
CA GLU A 64 -16.60 -0.69 -20.94
C GLU A 64 -16.80 0.61 -21.72
N LEU A 65 -15.72 1.37 -21.86
CA LEU A 65 -15.66 2.57 -22.68
C LEU A 65 -14.96 2.26 -24.02
N SER A 66 -13.93 1.42 -23.98
CA SER A 66 -13.23 0.85 -25.15
C SER A 66 -12.68 -0.54 -24.81
N LYS A 67 -11.93 -1.18 -25.71
CA LYS A 67 -11.23 -2.46 -25.41
C LYS A 67 -10.12 -2.28 -24.35
N GLU A 68 -9.67 -1.05 -24.17
CA GLU A 68 -8.55 -0.65 -23.32
C GLU A 68 -9.00 0.05 -22.05
N SER A 69 -10.30 0.38 -21.91
CA SER A 69 -10.75 1.22 -20.80
C SER A 69 -12.16 0.91 -20.30
N PHE A 70 -12.34 1.07 -18.99
CA PHE A 70 -13.62 0.92 -18.32
C PHE A 70 -13.75 1.92 -17.16
N HIS A 71 -14.98 2.05 -16.68
CA HIS A 71 -15.23 2.62 -15.36
C HIS A 71 -16.11 1.72 -14.49
N LYS A 72 -16.13 1.97 -13.19
CA LYS A 72 -17.08 1.37 -12.23
C LYS A 72 -17.22 2.25 -10.99
N LEU A 73 -18.24 1.97 -10.19
CA LEU A 73 -18.44 2.59 -8.88
C LEU A 73 -18.37 1.52 -7.81
N ASP A 74 -17.44 1.66 -6.86
CA ASP A 74 -17.27 0.75 -5.73
C ASP A 74 -17.54 1.49 -4.41
N LEU A 75 -18.14 0.80 -3.45
CA LEU A 75 -18.22 1.22 -2.06
C LEU A 75 -17.34 0.27 -1.25
N ASP A 76 -16.24 0.78 -0.73
CA ASP A 76 -15.26 0.00 0.01
C ASP A 76 -15.33 0.31 1.50
N PHE A 77 -15.20 -0.73 2.33
CA PHE A 77 -14.95 -0.63 3.76
C PHE A 77 -13.46 -0.89 4.00
N LYS A 78 -12.83 0.01 4.75
CA LYS A 78 -11.41 -0.08 5.10
C LYS A 78 -11.23 0.07 6.60
N ALA A 79 -10.43 -0.80 7.19
CA ALA A 79 -9.98 -0.65 8.57
C ALA A 79 -8.51 -1.05 8.69
N GLU A 80 -7.66 -0.20 9.25
CA GLU A 80 -6.25 -0.50 9.48
C GLU A 80 -5.78 0.05 10.82
N GLY A 81 -4.78 -0.58 11.41
CA GLY A 81 -4.20 -0.10 12.66
C GLY A 81 -3.06 -0.96 13.19
N ASN A 82 -2.27 -0.37 14.07
CA ASN A 82 -1.26 -1.07 14.88
C ASN A 82 -1.69 -1.04 16.35
N VAL A 83 -1.53 -2.18 17.03
CA VAL A 83 -1.91 -2.37 18.43
C VAL A 83 -0.74 -3.03 19.13
N ALA A 84 -0.15 -2.36 20.11
CA ALA A 84 0.88 -2.95 20.96
C ALA A 84 0.30 -3.38 22.31
N PHE A 85 0.68 -4.56 22.84
CA PHE A 85 0.15 -5.01 24.13
C PHE A 85 0.62 -4.12 25.28
N ASN A 86 1.85 -3.62 25.20
CA ASN A 86 2.27 -2.44 25.93
C ASN A 86 1.99 -1.22 25.04
N ARG A 87 1.10 -0.33 25.46
CA ARG A 87 0.66 0.81 24.63
C ARG A 87 1.74 1.87 24.46
N ASP A 88 2.65 1.97 25.43
CA ASP A 88 3.69 3.01 25.46
C ASP A 88 4.83 2.76 24.45
N ILE A 89 4.78 1.61 23.76
CA ILE A 89 5.72 1.22 22.69
C ILE A 89 5.04 1.14 21.32
N ASN A 90 3.77 1.54 21.19
CA ASN A 90 3.08 1.53 19.90
C ASN A 90 3.67 2.63 19.00
N PRO A 91 4.39 2.30 17.93
CA PRO A 91 5.13 3.29 17.12
C PRO A 91 4.26 4.19 16.26
N SER A 92 3.00 3.81 16.10
CA SER A 92 2.06 4.44 15.18
C SER A 92 0.69 4.21 15.77
N ASP A 93 0.38 4.98 16.80
CA ASP A 93 -0.81 4.83 17.61
C ASP A 93 -2.02 5.42 16.87
N PHE A 94 -2.33 4.77 15.77
CA PHE A 94 -3.27 5.23 14.77
C PHE A 94 -4.06 4.04 14.23
N LEU A 95 -5.34 4.05 14.58
CA LEU A 95 -6.37 3.17 14.08
C LEU A 95 -7.26 3.99 13.16
N LYS A 96 -7.58 3.47 11.98
CA LYS A 96 -8.46 4.10 11.02
C LYS A 96 -9.52 3.11 10.57
N THR A 97 -10.77 3.53 10.57
CA THR A 97 -11.89 2.77 9.99
C THR A 97 -12.73 3.71 9.14
N GLY A 98 -13.09 3.33 7.92
CA GLY A 98 -13.83 4.21 7.03
C GLY A 98 -14.54 3.51 5.88
N LEU A 99 -15.38 4.30 5.22
CA LEU A 99 -16.06 3.95 3.97
C LEU A 99 -15.57 4.87 2.86
N GLU A 100 -15.30 4.30 1.70
CA GLU A 100 -14.90 5.03 0.50
C GLU A 100 -15.85 4.73 -0.65
N LEU A 101 -16.47 5.77 -1.20
CA LEU A 101 -17.23 5.68 -2.46
C LEU A 101 -16.31 6.08 -3.60
N ASN A 102 -15.90 5.10 -4.41
CA ASN A 102 -14.86 5.20 -5.42
C ASN A 102 -15.44 5.13 -6.84
N TYR A 103 -15.32 6.21 -7.61
CA TYR A 103 -15.37 6.12 -9.06
C TYR A 103 -13.99 5.69 -9.56
N VAL A 104 -13.95 4.50 -10.18
CA VAL A 104 -12.74 3.90 -10.71
C VAL A 104 -12.75 4.05 -12.22
N TYR A 105 -11.75 4.73 -12.77
CA TYR A 105 -11.45 4.71 -14.19
C TYR A 105 -10.15 3.95 -14.41
N GLN A 106 -10.14 3.03 -15.37
CA GLN A 106 -8.94 2.30 -15.74
C GLN A 106 -8.74 2.37 -17.25
N TYR A 107 -7.49 2.60 -17.64
CA TYR A 107 -6.98 2.50 -19.00
C TYR A 107 -5.78 1.56 -19.01
N ALA A 108 -5.66 0.69 -20.02
CA ALA A 108 -4.50 -0.16 -20.25
C ALA A 108 -4.27 -0.34 -21.75
N SER A 109 -3.09 0.06 -22.25
CA SER A 109 -2.75 -0.03 -23.68
C SER A 109 -2.45 -1.45 -24.17
N ALA A 110 -2.45 -2.42 -23.27
CA ALA A 110 -2.45 -3.84 -23.61
C ALA A 110 -3.55 -4.56 -22.84
N ALA A 111 -4.20 -5.53 -23.52
CA ALA A 111 -5.28 -6.32 -22.95
C ALA A 111 -4.86 -6.89 -21.58
N THR A 112 -5.59 -6.50 -20.54
CA THR A 112 -5.44 -7.06 -19.20
C THR A 112 -5.96 -8.49 -19.21
N LEU A 113 -5.19 -9.43 -18.65
CA LEU A 113 -5.66 -10.78 -18.35
C LEU A 113 -7.04 -10.74 -17.67
N GLY A 114 -8.03 -11.44 -18.23
CA GLY A 114 -9.39 -11.46 -17.69
C GLY A 114 -10.18 -10.15 -17.87
N GLY A 115 -9.66 -9.21 -18.67
CA GLY A 115 -10.42 -8.06 -19.16
C GLY A 115 -11.55 -8.50 -20.12
N PRO A 116 -12.63 -7.73 -20.27
CA PRO A 116 -13.69 -7.99 -21.24
C PRO A 116 -13.13 -8.09 -22.66
N GLY A 117 -13.49 -9.18 -23.34
CA GLY A 117 -12.94 -9.53 -24.66
C GLY A 117 -11.64 -10.33 -24.64
N SER A 118 -11.10 -10.66 -23.45
CA SER A 118 -9.87 -11.47 -23.34
C SER A 118 -10.05 -12.90 -23.85
N GLY A 119 -11.21 -13.50 -23.60
CA GLY A 119 -11.41 -14.94 -23.85
C GLY A 119 -10.48 -15.84 -23.01
N CYS A 120 -9.73 -15.26 -22.07
CA CYS A 120 -8.82 -15.97 -21.19
C CYS A 120 -9.56 -16.40 -19.91
N ASP A 121 -9.63 -17.72 -19.70
CA ASP A 121 -9.97 -18.35 -18.43
C ASP A 121 -8.74 -19.12 -17.92
N PRO A 122 -8.03 -18.63 -16.89
CA PRO A 122 -6.81 -19.27 -16.39
C PRO A 122 -7.06 -20.67 -15.79
N THR A 123 -8.32 -21.07 -15.59
CA THR A 123 -8.72 -22.40 -15.11
C THR A 123 -9.06 -23.37 -16.25
N ASP A 124 -9.28 -22.87 -17.47
CA ASP A 124 -9.55 -23.68 -18.66
C ASP A 124 -8.25 -23.93 -19.46
N PRO A 125 -7.77 -25.19 -19.58
CA PRO A 125 -6.60 -25.53 -20.38
C PRO A 125 -6.68 -25.09 -21.85
N ALA A 126 -7.88 -24.99 -22.42
CA ALA A 126 -8.08 -24.59 -23.82
C ALA A 126 -7.73 -23.11 -24.07
N THR A 127 -7.91 -22.26 -23.06
CA THR A 127 -7.62 -20.81 -23.18
C THR A 127 -6.25 -20.43 -22.60
N LEU A 128 -5.53 -21.36 -21.95
CA LEU A 128 -4.20 -21.13 -21.39
C LEU A 128 -3.18 -20.49 -22.36
N PRO A 129 -3.09 -20.86 -23.66
CA PRO A 129 -2.18 -20.19 -24.59
C PRO A 129 -2.53 -18.70 -24.79
N GLN A 130 -3.82 -18.38 -24.91
CA GLN A 130 -4.30 -16.99 -25.00
C GLN A 130 -4.01 -16.25 -23.70
N CYS A 131 -4.24 -16.87 -22.54
CA CYS A 131 -3.83 -16.32 -21.26
C CYS A 131 -2.31 -16.06 -21.19
N ARG A 132 -1.46 -16.94 -21.73
CA ARG A 132 0.00 -16.67 -21.76
C ARG A 132 0.36 -15.49 -22.65
N GLU A 133 -0.29 -15.38 -23.82
CA GLU A 133 -0.07 -14.27 -24.75
C GLU A 133 -0.61 -12.94 -24.19
N GLU A 134 -1.77 -12.96 -23.54
CA GLU A 134 -2.30 -11.81 -22.81
C GLU A 134 -1.48 -11.45 -21.58
N ALA A 135 -0.99 -12.43 -20.83
CA ALA A 135 -0.05 -12.19 -19.74
C ALA A 135 1.21 -11.49 -20.26
N ALA A 136 1.72 -11.89 -21.43
CA ALA A 136 2.85 -11.24 -22.07
C ALA A 136 2.50 -9.82 -22.56
N ARG A 137 1.31 -9.61 -23.14
CA ARG A 137 0.83 -8.29 -23.60
C ARG A 137 0.51 -7.35 -22.45
N SER A 138 -0.20 -7.79 -21.42
CA SER A 138 -0.42 -7.09 -20.15
C SER A 138 0.89 -6.60 -19.53
N ARG A 139 1.98 -7.34 -19.75
CA ARG A 139 3.33 -6.94 -19.34
C ARG A 139 4.02 -6.00 -20.30
N SER A 140 3.51 -5.68 -21.48
CA SER A 140 4.18 -4.80 -22.46
C SER A 140 3.55 -3.42 -22.59
N GLY A 141 2.33 -3.22 -22.09
CA GLY A 141 1.59 -1.96 -22.18
C GLY A 141 1.70 -1.06 -20.95
N ASP A 142 1.34 0.21 -21.14
CA ASP A 142 1.12 1.16 -20.06
C ASP A 142 -0.28 0.96 -19.48
N ALA A 143 -0.43 1.13 -18.16
CA ALA A 143 -1.74 1.15 -17.52
C ALA A 143 -1.86 2.33 -16.55
N LEU A 144 -3.04 2.93 -16.50
CA LEU A 144 -3.42 4.01 -15.60
C LEU A 144 -4.72 3.64 -14.90
N VAL A 145 -4.73 3.70 -13.58
CA VAL A 145 -5.95 3.61 -12.77
C VAL A 145 -6.11 4.89 -11.97
N LEU A 146 -7.29 5.48 -12.03
CA LEU A 146 -7.71 6.63 -11.26
C LEU A 146 -8.85 6.23 -10.34
N PHE A 147 -8.65 6.41 -9.04
CA PHE A 147 -9.70 6.29 -8.03
C PHE A 147 -10.02 7.68 -7.53
N THR A 148 -11.18 8.22 -7.89
CA THR A 148 -11.67 9.49 -7.37
C THR A 148 -12.93 9.23 -6.56
N GLY A 149 -13.04 9.83 -5.39
CA GLY A 149 -14.09 9.40 -4.48
C GLY A 149 -14.30 10.31 -3.29
N LEU A 150 -15.34 9.93 -2.54
CA LEU A 150 -15.65 10.49 -1.22
C LEU A 150 -15.22 9.50 -0.15
N VAL A 151 -14.70 10.00 0.95
CA VAL A 151 -14.28 9.20 2.10
C VAL A 151 -14.90 9.75 3.37
N GLY A 152 -15.43 8.86 4.21
CA GLY A 152 -15.76 9.14 5.61
C GLY A 152 -15.01 8.17 6.49
N SER A 153 -14.27 8.66 7.49
CA SER A 153 -13.51 7.79 8.39
C SER A 153 -13.48 8.25 9.84
N LEU A 154 -13.27 7.28 10.72
CA LEU A 154 -12.95 7.46 12.12
C LEU A 154 -11.47 7.15 12.31
N GLU A 155 -10.72 8.10 12.85
CA GLU A 155 -9.33 7.93 13.25
C GLU A 155 -9.28 7.94 14.79
N SER A 156 -8.53 7.05 15.40
CA SER A 156 -8.31 7.04 16.85
C SER A 156 -6.93 6.53 17.21
N ASP A 157 -6.47 6.83 18.40
CA ASP A 157 -5.37 6.11 19.02
C ASP A 157 -5.84 4.77 19.61
N GLN A 158 -4.92 3.92 20.06
CA GLN A 158 -5.22 2.63 20.68
C GLN A 158 -5.97 2.79 22.01
N ARG A 159 -5.84 3.94 22.68
CA ARG A 159 -6.56 4.22 23.94
C ARG A 159 -7.98 4.75 23.69
N PHE A 160 -8.30 5.17 22.47
CA PHE A 160 -9.53 5.87 22.12
C PHE A 160 -9.74 7.15 22.94
N ASP A 161 -8.65 7.73 23.45
CA ASP A 161 -8.67 8.97 24.20
C ASP A 161 -8.50 10.18 23.28
N ARG A 162 -8.01 9.98 22.05
CA ARG A 162 -8.01 10.94 20.94
C ARG A 162 -8.72 10.35 19.74
N ARG A 163 -9.58 11.14 19.10
CA ARG A 163 -10.40 10.69 17.98
C ARG A 163 -10.58 11.80 16.96
N ASN A 164 -10.61 11.45 15.68
CA ASN A 164 -11.06 12.35 14.62
C ASN A 164 -12.17 11.69 13.83
N GLU A 165 -13.23 12.44 13.56
CA GLU A 165 -14.17 12.14 12.48
C GLU A 165 -13.69 12.90 11.24
N THR A 166 -13.45 12.22 10.12
CA THR A 166 -13.01 12.86 8.88
C THR A 166 -13.99 12.59 7.75
N PHE A 167 -14.22 13.60 6.92
CA PHE A 167 -15.02 13.48 5.71
C PHE A 167 -14.38 14.31 4.60
N GLY A 168 -14.23 13.75 3.41
CA GLY A 168 -13.51 14.43 2.35
C GLY A 168 -13.63 13.80 0.99
N ALA A 169 -12.79 14.29 0.08
CA ALA A 169 -12.62 13.76 -1.25
C ALA A 169 -11.15 13.35 -1.46
N HIS A 170 -10.94 12.38 -2.34
CA HIS A 170 -9.59 11.94 -2.68
C HIS A 170 -9.44 11.63 -4.17
N LEU A 171 -8.19 11.63 -4.61
CA LEU A 171 -7.73 11.15 -5.90
C LEU A 171 -6.54 10.22 -5.67
N THR A 172 -6.64 8.98 -6.11
CA THR A 172 -5.52 8.02 -6.15
C THR A 172 -5.17 7.72 -7.60
N THR A 173 -3.91 7.92 -7.96
CA THR A 173 -3.35 7.64 -9.27
C THR A 173 -2.38 6.48 -9.18
N VAL A 174 -2.64 5.43 -9.97
CA VAL A 174 -1.76 4.27 -10.13
C VAL A 174 -1.36 4.20 -11.59
N TYR A 175 -0.14 4.61 -11.89
CA TYR A 175 0.44 4.47 -13.23
C TYR A 175 1.44 3.31 -13.22
N ARG A 176 1.23 2.33 -14.11
CA ARG A 176 2.12 1.19 -14.33
C ARG A 176 2.73 1.36 -15.72
N PRO A 177 3.94 1.90 -15.82
CA PRO A 177 4.57 2.12 -17.11
C PRO A 177 4.98 0.78 -17.74
N ALA A 178 4.91 0.69 -19.08
CA ALA A 178 5.40 -0.47 -19.81
C ALA A 178 6.86 -0.79 -19.42
N PRO A 179 7.27 -2.06 -19.24
CA PRO A 179 8.65 -2.43 -18.89
C PRO A 179 9.72 -1.83 -19.80
N GLY A 180 9.44 -1.72 -21.10
CA GLY A 180 10.36 -1.14 -22.07
C GLY A 180 10.32 0.39 -22.14
N SER A 181 9.38 1.08 -21.47
CA SER A 181 9.25 2.52 -21.59
C SER A 181 10.41 3.25 -20.92
N PHE A 182 10.75 4.43 -21.45
CA PHE A 182 11.78 5.29 -20.85
C PHE A 182 11.47 5.62 -19.39
N VAL A 183 10.20 5.89 -19.07
CA VAL A 183 9.77 6.22 -17.70
C VAL A 183 10.04 5.07 -16.73
N ASN A 184 9.76 3.82 -17.14
CA ASN A 184 10.04 2.67 -16.29
C ASN A 184 11.56 2.43 -16.18
N GLN A 185 12.28 2.47 -17.30
CA GLN A 185 13.72 2.24 -17.33
C GLN A 185 14.49 3.30 -16.52
N ALA A 186 14.06 4.55 -16.54
CA ALA A 186 14.67 5.66 -15.81
C ALA A 186 14.18 5.81 -14.35
N ASN A 187 13.26 4.97 -13.86
CA ASN A 187 12.69 5.10 -12.51
C ASN A 187 13.78 4.91 -11.41
N PRO A 188 14.26 5.98 -10.76
CA PRO A 188 15.39 5.88 -9.84
C PRO A 188 15.06 5.08 -8.57
N LEU A 189 13.78 4.97 -8.22
CA LEU A 189 13.33 4.23 -7.04
C LEU A 189 13.50 2.70 -7.20
N ASP A 190 13.54 2.20 -8.43
CA ASP A 190 13.73 0.76 -8.70
C ASP A 190 15.20 0.37 -8.90
N TRP A 191 16.09 1.34 -9.15
CA TRP A 191 17.49 1.08 -9.52
C TRP A 191 18.28 0.28 -8.46
N PRO A 192 18.22 0.62 -7.16
CA PRO A 192 18.89 -0.18 -6.14
C PRO A 192 18.43 -1.64 -6.16
N PHE A 193 17.13 -1.87 -6.37
CA PHE A 193 16.55 -3.21 -6.37
C PHE A 193 16.89 -3.99 -7.65
N ARG A 194 17.02 -3.34 -8.81
CA ARG A 194 17.54 -3.99 -10.03
C ARG A 194 18.94 -4.57 -9.82
N LEU A 195 19.81 -3.82 -9.17
CA LEU A 195 21.16 -4.28 -8.87
C LEU A 195 21.13 -5.51 -7.96
N VAL A 196 20.34 -5.47 -6.88
CA VAL A 196 20.19 -6.61 -5.97
C VAL A 196 19.56 -7.82 -6.67
N ARG A 197 18.54 -7.62 -7.52
CA ARG A 197 17.92 -8.68 -8.32
C ARG A 197 18.94 -9.36 -9.23
N TRP A 198 19.80 -8.59 -9.90
CA TRP A 198 20.87 -9.11 -10.74
C TRP A 198 21.90 -9.90 -9.93
N LEU A 199 22.36 -9.37 -8.79
CA LEU A 199 23.34 -10.04 -7.92
C LEU A 199 22.82 -11.32 -7.28
N THR A 200 21.52 -11.39 -6.99
CA THR A 200 20.87 -12.55 -6.34
C THR A 200 20.33 -13.58 -7.33
N GLY A 201 20.52 -13.37 -8.64
CA GLY A 201 20.02 -14.29 -9.68
C GLY A 201 18.49 -14.31 -9.80
N HIS A 202 17.80 -13.24 -9.39
CA HIS A 202 16.36 -13.12 -9.55
C HIS A 202 15.98 -13.13 -11.04
N PRO A 203 14.90 -13.82 -11.48
CA PRO A 203 14.55 -13.95 -12.91
C PRO A 203 14.37 -12.63 -13.67
N MET A 204 13.93 -11.56 -13.00
CA MET A 204 13.84 -10.24 -13.61
C MET A 204 15.19 -9.58 -13.88
N GLY A 205 16.26 -9.93 -13.16
CA GLY A 205 17.57 -9.29 -13.27
C GLY A 205 17.49 -7.76 -13.23
N LEU A 206 18.07 -7.10 -14.24
CA LEU A 206 18.07 -5.65 -14.41
C LEU A 206 16.75 -5.08 -15.00
N THR A 207 15.78 -5.94 -15.33
CA THR A 207 14.50 -5.49 -15.88
C THR A 207 13.75 -4.62 -14.88
N ALA A 208 13.21 -3.52 -15.37
CA ALA A 208 12.38 -2.60 -14.60
C ALA A 208 11.10 -3.27 -14.10
N SER A 209 10.73 -3.03 -12.84
CA SER A 209 9.43 -3.45 -12.30
C SER A 209 8.38 -2.36 -12.51
N PRO A 210 7.30 -2.60 -13.29
CA PRO A 210 6.19 -1.65 -13.40
C PRO A 210 5.56 -1.28 -12.04
N ASP A 211 5.62 -2.18 -11.06
CA ASP A 211 5.04 -1.97 -9.73
C ASP A 211 5.89 -1.09 -8.82
N ALA A 212 7.15 -0.85 -9.22
CA ALA A 212 8.06 0.03 -8.50
C ALA A 212 7.82 1.51 -8.82
N PHE A 213 6.92 1.82 -9.75
CA PHE A 213 6.48 3.20 -9.98
C PHE A 213 5.58 3.65 -8.83
N PRO A 214 5.78 4.86 -8.27
CA PRO A 214 5.04 5.28 -7.09
C PRO A 214 3.56 5.51 -7.41
N LYS A 215 2.71 4.97 -6.55
CA LYS A 215 1.29 5.29 -6.43
C LYS A 215 1.18 6.60 -5.66
N LEU A 216 0.30 7.49 -6.11
CA LEU A 216 0.06 8.79 -5.48
C LEU A 216 -1.40 8.84 -5.01
N ARG A 217 -1.63 9.24 -3.76
CA ARG A 217 -2.94 9.62 -3.26
C ARG A 217 -2.90 11.05 -2.74
N LEU A 218 -3.90 11.82 -3.14
CA LEU A 218 -4.17 13.16 -2.65
C LEU A 218 -5.55 13.13 -1.98
N ALA A 219 -5.69 13.74 -0.82
CA ALA A 219 -6.99 13.92 -0.19
C ALA A 219 -7.13 15.30 0.44
N LEU A 220 -8.37 15.80 0.44
CA LEU A 220 -8.79 17.00 1.13
C LEU A 220 -9.97 16.63 2.03
N GLU A 221 -9.79 16.81 3.32
CA GLU A 221 -10.71 16.33 4.35
C GLU A 221 -11.09 17.45 5.31
N ARG A 222 -12.36 17.48 5.70
CA ARG A 222 -12.81 18.14 6.92
C ARG A 222 -12.54 17.19 8.09
N VAL A 223 -11.87 17.70 9.12
CA VAL A 223 -11.55 16.96 10.34
C VAL A 223 -12.32 17.59 11.47
N LYS A 224 -13.11 16.77 12.17
CA LYS A 224 -13.76 17.09 13.42
C LYS A 224 -13.01 16.37 14.54
N PRO A 225 -12.06 17.06 15.20
CA PRO A 225 -11.35 16.48 16.34
C PRO A 225 -12.32 16.31 17.51
N ASP A 226 -12.28 15.12 18.11
CA ASP A 226 -13.04 14.74 19.29
C ASP A 226 -12.07 14.21 20.35
N LYS A 227 -12.25 14.68 21.59
CA LYS A 227 -11.33 14.40 22.69
C LYS A 227 -9.85 14.68 22.34
N ASP A 228 -9.56 15.83 21.73
CA ASP A 228 -8.17 16.28 21.57
C ASP A 228 -7.80 17.26 22.71
N PRO A 229 -7.27 16.77 23.86
CA PRO A 229 -6.96 17.63 24.99
C PRO A 229 -5.85 18.64 24.67
N ASP A 230 -4.96 18.33 23.73
CA ASP A 230 -3.85 19.21 23.37
C ASP A 230 -4.36 20.41 22.57
N ARG A 231 -5.26 20.17 21.59
CA ARG A 231 -5.94 21.26 20.88
C ARG A 231 -6.83 22.07 21.81
N ALA A 232 -7.58 21.41 22.69
CA ALA A 232 -8.43 22.07 23.67
C ALA A 232 -7.62 22.96 24.62
N ALA A 233 -6.45 22.52 25.07
CA ALA A 233 -5.55 23.30 25.92
C ALA A 233 -5.02 24.57 25.23
N LEU A 234 -4.81 24.53 23.92
CA LEU A 234 -4.28 25.65 23.14
C LEU A 234 -5.36 26.65 22.70
N LEU A 235 -6.55 26.16 22.35
CA LEU A 235 -7.61 26.97 21.73
C LEU A 235 -8.82 27.19 22.64
N GLY A 236 -8.88 26.54 23.81
CA GLY A 236 -10.06 26.49 24.68
C GLY A 236 -11.23 25.70 24.08
N SER A 237 -11.05 25.09 22.90
CA SER A 237 -12.05 24.35 22.14
C SER A 237 -11.37 23.41 21.12
N THR A 238 -12.14 22.53 20.49
CA THR A 238 -11.68 21.63 19.42
C THR A 238 -12.41 21.93 18.11
N PRO A 239 -12.17 23.10 17.49
CA PRO A 239 -12.87 23.47 16.26
C PRO A 239 -12.46 22.54 15.12
N ASP A 240 -13.44 22.20 14.29
CA ASP A 240 -13.21 21.52 13.03
C ASP A 240 -12.25 22.32 12.13
N TYR A 241 -11.44 21.59 11.35
CA TYR A 241 -10.46 22.18 10.45
C TYR A 241 -10.39 21.41 9.13
N ASN A 242 -9.79 22.02 8.11
CA ASN A 242 -9.55 21.34 6.83
C ASN A 242 -8.10 20.81 6.81
N ARG A 243 -7.90 19.63 6.25
CA ARG A 243 -6.60 18.95 6.19
C ARG A 243 -6.35 18.45 4.77
N GLY A 244 -5.16 18.73 4.25
CA GLY A 244 -4.63 18.07 3.06
C GLY A 244 -3.78 16.86 3.43
N ASN A 245 -3.89 15.79 2.66
CA ASN A 245 -3.10 14.58 2.78
C ASN A 245 -2.45 14.23 1.43
N ILE A 246 -1.17 13.85 1.46
CA ILE A 246 -0.43 13.27 0.34
C ILE A 246 0.13 11.93 0.80
N GLU A 247 -0.15 10.88 0.05
CA GLU A 247 0.46 9.56 0.26
C GLU A 247 1.17 9.10 -1.00
N LEU A 248 2.40 8.61 -0.82
CA LEU A 248 3.18 7.92 -1.84
C LEU A 248 3.40 6.49 -1.39
N ALA A 249 3.25 5.54 -2.31
CA ALA A 249 3.57 4.14 -2.03
C ALA A 249 4.18 3.45 -3.25
N MET A 250 5.15 2.58 -3.05
CA MET A 250 5.73 1.76 -4.12
C MET A 250 6.00 0.35 -3.65
N SER A 251 6.18 -0.57 -4.59
CA SER A 251 6.74 -1.87 -4.27
C SER A 251 7.66 -2.40 -5.35
N SER A 252 8.78 -3.00 -4.96
CA SER A 252 9.73 -3.57 -5.90
C SER A 252 10.20 -4.96 -5.46
N PRO A 253 10.27 -5.95 -6.36
CA PRO A 253 10.96 -7.20 -6.06
C PRO A 253 12.44 -6.92 -5.83
N VAL A 254 13.02 -7.44 -4.75
CA VAL A 254 14.43 -7.17 -4.37
C VAL A 254 15.34 -8.28 -4.85
N GLY A 255 14.94 -9.53 -4.69
CA GLY A 255 15.81 -10.67 -4.95
C GLY A 255 15.22 -11.99 -4.46
N VAL A 256 16.06 -13.02 -4.43
CA VAL A 256 15.71 -14.34 -3.89
C VAL A 256 16.67 -14.69 -2.75
N VAL A 257 16.13 -15.14 -1.61
CA VAL A 257 16.90 -15.63 -0.46
C VAL A 257 16.38 -17.01 -0.10
N GLN A 258 17.25 -18.04 -0.13
CA GLN A 258 16.87 -19.44 0.15
C GLN A 258 15.66 -19.92 -0.68
N GLY A 259 15.58 -19.50 -1.94
CA GLY A 259 14.47 -19.85 -2.84
C GLY A 259 13.17 -19.08 -2.59
N ARG A 260 13.15 -18.10 -1.67
CA ARG A 260 12.01 -17.25 -1.34
C ARG A 260 12.16 -15.87 -1.97
N GLN A 261 11.09 -15.35 -2.56
CA GLN A 261 11.11 -14.00 -3.11
C GLN A 261 11.10 -12.96 -2.00
N VAL A 262 11.94 -11.95 -2.15
CA VAL A 262 11.98 -10.76 -1.29
C VAL A 262 11.34 -9.60 -2.04
N LYS A 263 10.39 -8.91 -1.42
CA LYS A 263 9.73 -7.71 -1.94
C LYS A 263 10.01 -6.55 -0.99
N PHE A 264 10.34 -5.39 -1.54
CA PHE A 264 10.44 -4.14 -0.83
C PHE A 264 9.15 -3.36 -1.02
N GLU A 265 8.64 -2.79 0.05
CA GLU A 265 7.47 -1.92 0.07
C GLU A 265 7.85 -0.64 0.79
N TRP A 266 7.51 0.51 0.21
CA TRP A 266 7.74 1.81 0.85
C TRP A 266 6.45 2.60 0.81
N SER A 267 6.15 3.29 1.90
CA SER A 267 5.09 4.28 1.97
C SER A 267 5.56 5.55 2.68
N TRP A 268 5.04 6.68 2.23
CA TRP A 268 5.25 7.98 2.83
C TRP A 268 3.93 8.74 2.87
N ARG A 269 3.61 9.34 4.00
CA ARG A 269 2.36 10.07 4.23
C ARG A 269 2.68 11.45 4.79
N TYR A 270 1.99 12.48 4.29
CA TYR A 270 2.12 13.86 4.76
C TYR A 270 0.75 14.49 4.95
N PHE A 271 0.51 15.00 6.15
CA PHE A 271 -0.72 15.68 6.52
C PHE A 271 -0.42 17.13 6.87
N LYS A 272 -1.27 18.05 6.39
CA LYS A 272 -1.18 19.47 6.72
C LYS A 272 -2.55 20.09 6.95
N GLU A 273 -2.73 20.73 8.10
CA GLU A 273 -3.89 21.59 8.38
C GLU A 273 -3.86 22.85 7.51
N GLN A 274 -5.01 23.20 6.94
CA GLN A 274 -5.17 24.42 6.14
C GLN A 274 -5.50 25.58 7.07
N ASN A 275 -4.70 26.65 7.00
CA ASN A 275 -4.86 27.86 7.81
C ASN A 275 -4.97 27.54 9.31
N PRO A 276 -3.98 26.81 9.90
CA PRO A 276 -4.02 26.50 11.32
C PRO A 276 -4.02 27.79 12.16
N ALA A 277 -4.67 27.74 13.33
CA ALA A 277 -4.50 28.81 14.32
C ALA A 277 -3.01 28.91 14.71
N SER A 278 -2.53 30.13 14.99
CA SER A 278 -1.10 30.36 15.31
C SER A 278 -0.61 29.50 16.49
N ALA A 279 -1.46 29.26 17.49
CA ALA A 279 -1.15 28.37 18.61
C ALA A 279 -0.96 26.89 18.19
N ILE A 280 -1.73 26.41 17.20
CA ILE A 280 -1.59 25.05 16.64
C ILE A 280 -0.30 24.92 15.83
N GLU A 281 0.02 25.92 15.00
CA GLU A 281 1.27 25.95 14.24
C GLU A 281 2.49 26.05 15.17
N ALA A 282 2.43 26.91 16.20
CA ALA A 282 3.50 27.06 17.18
C ALA A 282 3.74 25.77 17.99
N ALA A 283 2.69 25.00 18.26
CA ALA A 283 2.79 23.68 18.89
C ALA A 283 3.20 22.56 17.91
N GLY A 284 3.33 22.88 16.62
CA GLY A 284 3.62 21.89 15.58
C GLY A 284 2.52 20.84 15.42
N LEU A 285 1.27 21.14 15.76
CA LEU A 285 0.13 20.22 15.61
C LEU A 285 -0.55 20.32 14.24
N ASP A 286 -0.02 21.18 13.35
CA ASP A 286 -0.55 21.42 12.00
C ASP A 286 0.06 20.49 10.93
N ARG A 287 1.15 19.76 11.23
CA ARG A 287 1.91 18.95 10.26
C ARG A 287 2.33 17.60 10.80
N TYR A 288 2.08 16.55 10.02
CA TYR A 288 2.46 15.17 10.33
C TYR A 288 3.14 14.52 9.13
N ARG A 289 4.19 13.73 9.38
CA ARG A 289 5.01 13.06 8.37
C ARG A 289 5.30 11.66 8.87
N TYR A 290 5.01 10.66 8.06
CA TYR A 290 5.24 9.27 8.40
C TYR A 290 5.87 8.56 7.19
N ALA A 291 6.83 7.68 7.44
CA ALA A 291 7.43 6.82 6.43
C ALA A 291 7.59 5.41 6.97
N ALA A 292 7.31 4.41 6.13
CA ALA A 292 7.55 3.01 6.44
C ALA A 292 8.23 2.31 5.27
N SER A 293 9.24 1.50 5.56
CA SER A 293 9.97 0.67 4.61
C SER A 293 9.92 -0.79 5.08
N THR A 294 9.45 -1.69 4.24
CA THR A 294 9.25 -3.10 4.59
C THR A 294 9.99 -3.99 3.62
N LEU A 295 10.78 -4.92 4.14
CA LEU A 295 11.28 -6.09 3.41
C LEU A 295 10.40 -7.28 3.77
N ARG A 296 9.74 -7.87 2.78
CA ARG A 296 8.79 -8.97 2.94
C ARG A 296 9.22 -10.19 2.16
N LEU A 297 9.18 -11.35 2.80
CA LEU A 297 9.32 -12.65 2.16
C LEU A 297 7.96 -13.16 1.71
N ASP A 298 7.94 -13.92 0.61
CA ASP A 298 6.74 -14.65 0.16
C ASP A 298 6.23 -15.68 1.20
N SER A 299 7.05 -16.05 2.18
CA SER A 299 6.67 -16.89 3.32
C SER A 299 5.87 -16.15 4.39
N GLY A 300 5.61 -14.84 4.24
CA GLY A 300 4.86 -14.01 5.19
C GLY A 300 5.72 -13.24 6.20
N TRP A 301 6.99 -13.62 6.42
CA TRP A 301 7.90 -12.86 7.28
C TRP A 301 8.16 -11.47 6.71
N GLN A 302 8.17 -10.46 7.57
CA GLN A 302 8.45 -9.08 7.19
C GLN A 302 9.27 -8.35 8.27
N LEU A 303 10.21 -7.52 7.82
CA LEU A 303 10.95 -6.57 8.62
C LEU A 303 10.57 -5.17 8.16
N THR A 304 10.03 -4.36 9.07
CA THR A 304 9.61 -2.99 8.79
C THR A 304 10.44 -2.01 9.60
N TYR A 305 10.86 -0.93 8.98
CA TYR A 305 11.37 0.26 9.64
C TYR A 305 10.38 1.40 9.41
N ALA A 306 9.85 1.96 10.49
CA ALA A 306 8.91 3.07 10.47
C ALA A 306 9.51 4.29 11.18
N THR A 307 9.23 5.48 10.67
CA THR A 307 9.65 6.74 11.32
C THR A 307 8.67 7.88 11.09
N GLY A 308 8.60 8.79 12.06
CA GLY A 308 7.77 9.98 12.00
C GLY A 308 6.56 9.87 12.92
N ARG A 309 5.46 10.55 12.54
CA ARG A 309 4.22 10.63 13.31
C ARG A 309 3.00 10.78 12.42
N LEU A 310 1.89 10.15 12.80
CA LEU A 310 0.56 10.26 12.19
C LEU A 310 -0.32 11.29 12.94
N PRO A 311 -1.50 11.69 12.40
CA PRO A 311 -2.32 12.80 12.92
C PRO A 311 -2.81 12.74 14.39
N LEU A 312 -2.52 11.68 15.14
CA LEU A 312 -2.84 11.54 16.57
C LEU A 312 -1.60 11.27 17.44
N ASP A 313 -0.46 10.98 16.79
CA ASP A 313 0.81 10.76 17.45
C ASP A 313 1.40 12.11 17.89
N ARG A 314 1.93 12.15 19.12
CA ARG A 314 2.59 13.35 19.67
C ARG A 314 4.11 13.27 19.60
N GLN A 315 4.65 12.07 19.57
CA GLN A 315 6.08 11.83 19.48
C GLN A 315 6.40 11.33 18.08
N SER A 316 7.60 11.70 17.62
CA SER A 316 8.14 11.19 16.38
C SER A 316 9.11 10.09 16.74
N ASP A 317 8.70 8.85 16.52
CA ASP A 317 9.50 7.70 16.86
C ASP A 317 10.13 7.09 15.61
N ALA A 318 11.16 6.29 15.82
CA ALA A 318 11.74 5.42 14.82
C ALA A 318 11.71 4.01 15.40
N VAL A 319 11.08 3.06 14.71
CA VAL A 319 10.83 1.72 15.24
C VAL A 319 11.13 0.67 14.20
N TRP A 320 11.72 -0.42 14.67
CA TRP A 320 11.86 -1.65 13.93
C TRP A 320 10.75 -2.62 14.32
N GLU A 321 10.13 -3.23 13.31
CA GLU A 321 9.08 -4.22 13.51
C GLU A 321 9.47 -5.53 12.82
N LEU A 322 9.42 -6.64 13.55
CA LEU A 322 9.51 -7.98 12.97
C LEU A 322 8.13 -8.62 13.06
N GLY A 323 7.56 -9.00 11.91
CA GLY A 323 6.21 -9.55 11.85
C GLY A 323 6.05 -10.74 10.91
N TYR A 324 4.91 -11.42 11.05
CA TYR A 324 4.50 -12.51 10.17
C TYR A 324 3.09 -12.27 9.64
N ARG A 325 2.94 -12.13 8.32
CA ARG A 325 1.67 -11.83 7.65
C ARG A 325 0.81 -13.07 7.53
N VAL A 326 -0.43 -12.98 7.99
CA VAL A 326 -1.49 -13.98 7.84
C VAL A 326 -2.64 -13.32 7.08
N GLU A 327 -3.07 -13.96 6.00
CA GLU A 327 -4.17 -13.50 5.17
C GLU A 327 -5.36 -14.45 5.34
N PHE A 328 -6.55 -13.87 5.40
CA PHE A 328 -7.82 -14.58 5.47
C PHE A 328 -8.69 -14.16 4.28
N ASP A 329 -9.25 -15.17 3.62
CA ASP A 329 -10.24 -15.04 2.55
C ASP A 329 -11.63 -14.65 3.08
#